data_AF-A0A358XK51-F1
#
_entry.id   AF-A0A358XK51-F1
#
_cell.length_a   1.000
_cell.length_b   1.000
_cell.length_c   1.000
_cell.angle_alpha   90.00
_cell.angle_beta   90.00
_cell.angle_gamma   90.00
#
_symmetry.space_group_name_H-M   'P 1'
#
loop_
_entity.id
_entity.type
_entity.pdbx_description
1 polymer ?
#
loop_
_entity_poly.entity_id
_entity_poly.type
_entity_poly.pdbx_seq_one_letter_code
_entity_poly.pdbx_strand_id
1 'polypeptide(L)'
;APKGKLQTLAILGNHDYGTNFRDSAAADSIVSLLKGYNISVLRNESITIHGLRIFGIDDLWGTNFNPIKAMKEYNQSQASLVLCHNPDAADLNVWNGYTGWILAGHT
;
A
#
# COMPACT_ATOMS: atom_id res chain seq x y z
N ALA A 1 13.83 13.24 -2.23
CA ALA A 1 13.84 11.86 -1.70
C ALA A 1 14.82 11.02 -2.52
N PRO A 2 15.58 10.09 -1.91
CA PRO A 2 16.38 9.13 -2.67
C PRO A 2 15.46 8.32 -3.59
N LYS A 3 15.84 8.18 -4.86
CA LYS A 3 15.09 7.38 -5.84
C LYS A 3 15.74 6.01 -5.97
N GLY A 4 14.93 4.96 -5.94
CA GLY A 4 15.40 3.62 -6.23
C GLY A 4 15.83 3.52 -7.69
N LYS A 5 16.87 2.73 -7.97
CA LYS A 5 17.34 2.51 -9.35
C LYS A 5 16.30 1.79 -10.21
N LEU A 6 15.50 0.91 -9.61
CA LEU A 6 14.46 0.14 -10.31
C LEU A 6 13.10 0.83 -10.23
N GLN A 7 12.65 1.18 -9.03
CA GLN A 7 11.39 1.88 -8.79
C GLN A 7 11.41 2.52 -7.39
N THR A 8 10.65 3.61 -7.21
CA THR A 8 10.22 4.09 -5.90
C THR A 8 8.71 3.93 -5.79
N LEU A 9 8.26 3.21 -4.78
CA LEU A 9 6.85 2.96 -4.45
C LEU A 9 6.51 3.58 -3.10
N ALA A 10 5.25 3.90 -2.90
CA ALA A 10 4.70 4.35 -1.62
C ALA A 10 3.31 3.73 -1.38
N ILE A 11 2.90 3.73 -0.13
CA ILE A 11 1.51 3.61 0.31
C ILE A 11 1.19 4.83 1.17
N LEU A 12 -0.08 5.09 1.45
CA LEU A 12 -0.48 6.16 2.36
C LEU A 12 -0.56 5.64 3.80
N GLY A 13 -0.14 6.46 4.75
CA GLY A 13 -0.41 6.29 6.17
C GLY A 13 -1.63 7.07 6.63
N ASN A 14 -2.08 6.83 7.86
CA ASN A 14 -3.24 7.47 8.47
C ASN A 14 -3.20 9.01 8.36
N HIS A 15 -2.05 9.63 8.61
CA HIS A 15 -1.91 11.09 8.55
C HIS A 15 -1.98 11.69 7.14
N ASP A 16 -1.76 10.89 6.09
CA ASP A 16 -1.92 11.34 4.71
C ASP A 16 -3.40 11.57 4.36
N TYR A 17 -4.33 10.99 5.14
CA TYR A 17 -5.76 11.28 5.10
C TYR A 17 -6.15 12.51 5.94
N GLY A 18 -5.18 13.37 6.30
CA GLY A 18 -5.45 14.65 6.93
C GLY A 18 -6.22 14.56 8.25
N THR A 19 -7.12 15.52 8.48
CA THR A 19 -7.82 15.68 9.77
C THR A 19 -8.59 14.41 10.14
N ASN A 20 -8.28 13.87 11.32
CA ASN A 20 -8.86 12.64 11.87
C ASN A 20 -8.74 11.43 10.93
N PHE A 21 -7.83 11.45 9.96
CA PHE A 21 -7.65 10.40 8.95
C PHE A 21 -8.86 10.27 8.00
N ARG A 22 -9.65 11.34 7.82
CA ARG A 22 -10.94 11.31 7.10
C ARG A 22 -11.01 12.22 5.86
N ASP A 23 -9.93 12.87 5.50
CA ASP A 23 -9.84 13.76 4.35
C ASP A 23 -9.26 13.03 3.13
N SER A 24 -10.14 12.44 2.32
CA SER A 24 -9.73 11.78 1.08
C SER A 24 -9.15 12.75 0.04
N ALA A 25 -9.55 14.03 0.07
CA ALA A 25 -9.03 15.03 -0.87
C ALA A 25 -7.57 15.39 -0.53
N ALA A 26 -7.21 15.42 0.75
CA ALA A 26 -5.82 15.52 1.19
C ALA A 26 -4.99 14.33 0.69
N ALA A 27 -5.49 13.10 0.88
CA ALA A 27 -4.84 11.89 0.39
C ALA A 27 -4.64 11.92 -1.14
N ASP A 28 -5.67 12.30 -1.90
CA ASP A 28 -5.59 12.39 -3.37
C ASP A 28 -4.61 13.49 -3.84
N SER A 29 -4.50 14.58 -3.09
CA SER A 29 -3.54 15.65 -3.35
C SER A 29 -2.10 15.19 -3.13
N ILE A 30 -1.85 14.41 -2.08
CA ILE A 30 -0.54 13.80 -1.80
C ILE A 30 -0.16 12.82 -2.91
N VAL A 31 -1.10 11.96 -3.32
CA VAL A 31 -0.88 11.02 -4.44
C VAL A 31 -0.51 11.77 -5.72
N SER A 32 -1.25 12.84 -6.03
CA SER A 32 -1.01 13.67 -7.22
C SER A 32 0.37 14.34 -7.18
N LEU A 33 0.78 14.85 -6.00
CA LEU A 33 2.11 15.41 -5.78
C LEU A 33 3.20 14.37 -6.00
N LEU A 34 3.09 13.20 -5.36
CA LEU A 34 4.09 12.11 -5.46
C LEU A 34 4.22 11.57 -6.89
N LYS A 35 3.10 11.48 -7.62
CA LYS A 35 3.10 11.12 -9.03
C LYS A 35 3.93 12.09 -9.88
N GLY A 36 3.88 13.39 -9.58
CA GLY A 36 4.72 14.42 -10.19
C GLY A 36 6.23 14.21 -9.99
N TYR A 37 6.62 13.43 -8.98
CA TYR A 37 8.01 13.05 -8.70
C TYR A 37 8.38 11.64 -9.19
N ASN A 38 7.52 10.99 -9.99
CA ASN A 38 7.66 9.61 -10.45
C ASN A 38 7.67 8.59 -9.29
N ILE A 39 6.93 8.88 -8.22
CA ILE A 39 6.69 7.95 -7.12
C ILE A 39 5.29 7.37 -7.32
N SER A 40 5.20 6.06 -7.54
CA SER A 40 3.90 5.40 -7.67
C SER A 40 3.37 5.08 -6.28
N VAL A 41 2.19 5.61 -5.95
CA VAL A 41 1.48 5.28 -4.72
C VAL A 41 0.53 4.13 -5.02
N LEU A 42 0.64 3.02 -4.29
CA LEU A 42 -0.23 1.86 -4.42
C LEU A 42 -1.39 1.99 -3.43
N ARG A 43 -2.62 2.17 -3.93
CA ARG A 43 -3.83 2.32 -3.12
C ARG A 43 -4.79 1.16 -3.31
N ASN A 44 -4.59 0.12 -2.49
CA ASN A 44 -5.29 -1.17 -2.60
C ASN A 44 -5.15 -1.80 -3.99
N GLU A 45 -3.90 -1.84 -4.44
CA GLU A 45 -3.53 -2.31 -5.76
C GLU A 45 -2.16 -3.01 -5.70
N SER A 46 -1.72 -3.54 -6.83
CA SER A 46 -0.42 -4.18 -6.91
C SER A 46 0.26 -3.94 -8.25
N ILE A 47 1.59 -4.06 -8.22
CA ILE A 47 2.44 -3.90 -9.39
C ILE A 47 3.52 -4.98 -9.39
N THR A 48 3.90 -5.48 -10.56
CA THR A 48 5.03 -6.40 -10.71
C THR A 48 6.24 -5.64 -11.23
N ILE A 49 7.35 -5.69 -10.50
CA ILE A 49 8.61 -5.04 -10.86
C ILE A 49 9.70 -6.10 -10.84
N HIS A 50 10.34 -6.34 -11.99
CA HIS A 50 11.43 -7.31 -12.12
C HIS A 50 11.11 -8.70 -11.51
N GLY A 51 9.88 -9.17 -11.70
CA GLY A 51 9.44 -10.50 -11.23
C GLY A 51 8.95 -10.56 -9.78
N LEU A 52 9.04 -9.46 -9.02
CA LEU A 52 8.49 -9.36 -7.67
C LEU A 52 7.15 -8.60 -7.71
N ARG A 53 6.08 -9.23 -7.23
CA ARG A 53 4.76 -8.56 -7.10
C ARG A 53 4.65 -7.84 -5.77
N ILE A 54 4.46 -6.54 -5.81
CA ILE A 54 4.27 -5.69 -4.63
C ILE A 54 2.80 -5.35 -4.50
N PHE A 55 2.20 -5.67 -3.37
CA PHE A 55 0.85 -5.26 -2.99
C PHE A 55 0.95 -4.05 -2.06
N GLY A 56 0.18 -3.01 -2.33
CA GLY A 56 0.06 -1.86 -1.44
C GLY A 56 -1.36 -1.72 -0.94
N ILE A 57 -1.51 -1.67 0.38
CA ILE A 57 -2.79 -1.49 1.06
C ILE A 57 -2.84 -0.07 1.60
N ASP A 58 -4.00 0.58 1.45
CA ASP A 58 -4.21 1.85 2.15
C ASP A 58 -4.22 1.65 3.67
N ASP A 59 -4.08 2.74 4.41
CA ASP A 59 -4.13 2.74 5.87
C ASP A 59 -5.47 2.22 6.42
N LEU A 60 -5.41 1.42 7.51
CA LEU A 60 -6.52 0.78 8.21
C LEU A 60 -7.52 1.77 8.81
N TRP A 61 -7.04 2.93 9.26
CA TRP A 61 -7.87 3.98 9.87
C TRP A 61 -8.33 5.04 8.86
N GLY A 62 -7.73 5.05 7.67
CA GLY A 62 -8.10 5.89 6.56
C GLY A 62 -9.45 5.51 5.93
N THR A 63 -9.93 6.37 5.04
CA THR A 63 -11.26 6.21 4.41
C THR A 63 -11.33 5.20 3.28
N ASN A 64 -10.20 4.60 2.90
CA ASN A 64 -10.09 3.76 1.70
C ASN A 64 -9.44 2.40 1.97
N PHE A 65 -9.49 1.87 3.20
CA PHE A 65 -8.95 0.54 3.49
C PHE A 65 -9.69 -0.57 2.73
N ASN A 66 -9.05 -1.20 1.74
CA ASN A 66 -9.64 -2.29 0.95
C ASN A 66 -8.62 -3.36 0.53
N PRO A 67 -8.06 -4.12 1.49
CA PRO A 67 -7.10 -5.19 1.22
C PRO A 67 -7.65 -6.29 0.31
N ILE A 68 -8.94 -6.61 0.39
CA ILE A 68 -9.58 -7.64 -0.46
C ILE A 68 -9.43 -7.27 -1.94
N LYS A 69 -9.58 -5.99 -2.31
CA LYS A 69 -9.37 -5.52 -3.67
C LYS A 69 -7.92 -5.74 -4.13
N ALA A 70 -6.94 -5.39 -3.29
CA ALA A 70 -5.53 -5.52 -3.61
C ALA A 70 -5.11 -6.98 -3.79
N MET A 71 -5.60 -7.85 -2.89
CA MET A 71 -5.20 -9.25 -2.78
C MET A 71 -5.97 -10.19 -3.72
N LYS A 72 -6.93 -9.67 -4.49
CA LYS A 72 -7.78 -10.44 -5.41
C LYS A 72 -6.98 -11.31 -6.38
N GLU A 73 -5.85 -10.80 -6.85
CA GLU A 73 -4.98 -11.48 -7.84
C GLU A 73 -3.75 -12.14 -7.19
N TYR A 74 -3.75 -12.31 -5.85
CA TYR A 74 -2.67 -13.02 -5.19
C TYR A 74 -2.56 -14.46 -5.69
N ASN A 75 -1.33 -14.87 -5.97
CA ASN A 75 -0.96 -16.21 -6.39
C ASN A 75 0.26 -16.67 -5.59
N GLN A 76 0.10 -17.72 -4.79
CA GLN A 76 1.15 -18.26 -3.93
C GLN A 76 2.39 -18.76 -4.68
N SER A 77 2.28 -19.09 -5.96
CA SER A 77 3.43 -19.47 -6.79
C SER A 77 4.31 -18.29 -7.24
N GLN A 78 3.87 -17.05 -7.00
CA GLN A 78 4.60 -15.84 -7.39
C GLN A 78 5.29 -15.18 -6.19
N ALA A 79 6.56 -14.82 -6.35
CA ALA A 79 7.27 -14.03 -5.35
C ALA A 79 6.54 -12.69 -5.13
N SER A 80 6.22 -12.40 -3.88
CA SER A 80 5.44 -11.22 -3.54
C SER A 80 5.71 -10.65 -2.16
N LEU A 81 5.44 -9.36 -2.00
CA LEU A 81 5.60 -8.59 -0.78
C LEU A 81 4.37 -7.69 -0.57
N VAL A 82 3.89 -7.58 0.66
CA VAL A 82 2.81 -6.66 1.02
C VAL A 82 3.40 -5.44 1.75
N LEU A 83 2.96 -4.25 1.36
CA LEU A 83 3.17 -2.99 2.08
C LEU A 83 1.85 -2.62 2.78
N CYS A 84 1.91 -2.40 4.08
CA CYS A 84 0.76 -1.95 4.88
C CYS A 84 1.22 -0.91 5.90
N HIS A 85 0.41 0.10 6.22
CA HIS A 85 0.83 1.08 7.21
C HIS A 85 0.69 0.55 8.63
N ASN A 86 -0.43 -0.10 8.96
CA ASN A 86 -0.74 -0.50 10.33
C ASN A 86 -0.36 -1.97 10.58
N PRO A 87 0.43 -2.28 11.62
CA PRO A 87 0.72 -3.66 12.00
C PRO A 87 -0.54 -4.43 12.40
N ASP A 88 -1.54 -3.76 13.00
CA ASP A 88 -2.81 -4.37 13.41
C ASP A 88 -3.60 -4.98 12.24
N ALA A 89 -3.35 -4.55 11.01
CA ALA A 89 -4.01 -5.13 9.85
C ALA A 89 -3.63 -6.61 9.65
N ALA A 90 -2.43 -7.02 10.10
CA ALA A 90 -1.93 -8.39 9.93
C ALA A 90 -2.87 -9.44 10.57
N ASP A 91 -3.56 -9.08 11.65
CA ASP A 91 -4.49 -9.96 12.37
C ASP A 91 -5.84 -10.14 11.66
N LEU A 92 -6.12 -9.36 10.61
CA LEU A 92 -7.38 -9.41 9.88
C LEU A 92 -7.40 -10.56 8.86
N ASN A 93 -8.58 -11.17 8.68
CA ASN A 93 -8.80 -12.19 7.65
C ASN A 93 -9.09 -11.58 6.27
N VAL A 94 -8.13 -10.83 5.72
CA VAL A 94 -8.27 -10.06 4.47
C VAL A 94 -7.21 -10.37 3.41
N TRP A 95 -6.29 -11.28 3.73
CA TRP A 95 -5.06 -11.48 2.97
C TRP A 95 -5.17 -12.54 1.87
N ASN A 96 -6.36 -13.10 1.62
CA ASN A 96 -6.57 -14.11 0.58
C ASN A 96 -5.60 -15.31 0.67
N GLY A 97 -5.30 -15.77 1.90
CA GLY A 97 -4.36 -16.89 2.13
C GLY A 97 -2.87 -16.53 1.91
N TYR A 98 -2.51 -15.24 1.92
CA TYR A 98 -1.13 -14.79 1.79
C TYR A 98 -0.19 -15.46 2.79
N THR A 99 0.92 -15.98 2.29
CA THR A 99 2.00 -16.59 3.09
C THR A 99 3.32 -15.98 2.68
N GLY A 100 3.69 -14.88 3.33
CA GLY A 100 4.87 -14.09 2.98
C GLY A 100 5.12 -12.95 3.95
N TRP A 101 5.81 -11.92 3.49
CA TRP A 101 6.20 -10.78 4.31
C TRP A 101 5.23 -9.61 4.13
N ILE A 102 4.78 -9.06 5.26
CA ILE A 102 4.08 -7.79 5.32
C ILE A 102 5.06 -6.78 5.94
N LEU A 103 5.44 -5.75 5.19
CA LEU A 103 6.19 -4.63 5.73
C LEU A 103 5.18 -3.63 6.31
N ALA A 104 5.01 -3.68 7.63
CA ALA A 104 4.16 -2.78 8.39
C ALA A 104 4.95 -1.56 8.89
N GLY A 105 4.34 -0.37 8.78
CA GLY A 105 4.86 0.89 9.30
C GLY A 105 4.20 1.33 10.62
N HIS A 106 3.86 2.62 10.72
CA HIS A 106 3.11 3.28 11.81
C HIS A 106 3.75 3.35 13.20
N THR A 107 4.64 2.41 13.56
CA THR A 107 5.27 2.29 14.87
C THR A 107 6.09 3.50 15.31
#